data_AF-A0A060RLY8-F1
#
_entry.id   AF-A0A060RLY8-F1
#
_cell.length_a   1.000
_cell.length_b   1.000
_cell.length_c   1.000
_cell.angle_alpha   90.00
_cell.angle_beta   90.00
_cell.angle_gamma   90.00
#
_symmetry.space_group_name_H-M   'P 1'
#
loop_
_entity.id
_entity.type
_entity.pdbx_description
1 polymer ?
#
loop_
_entity_poly.entity_id
_entity_poly.type
_entity_poly.pdbx_seq_one_letter_code
_entity_poly.pdbx_strand_id
1 'polypeptide(L)'
;MKVHYINILLFALPLNILVYTQRNHKITTPRTQKIPITRLLWECELYAPANYDNDPQMKEVMENFNKQTQQRFHEYDDRMKTTREKCKEQCDKEIQKIILKDKLEKELMDKFVTLDTDIQSDAIPTCVCEKSIADKVEKGCLRCGGVLGGGGVPSVGLLGGLGTYAWKPATIEAAKAAAIAEGAAKGIAAGNAAGMNIVNSYLENMGVTALIPDLSKKMSSIGYYAEVKNFAPAIIEEYKQICVGTGTNVAKCINFENSVSIHIIQDDVRIFFQSAEKAVPDYINSVVRMAKGYADAEAAKVTLSETPVLQARYTAAVETTYTSCQTAIIASVVAIVVIVLIMVIIYKILRYRRKKKMKKKLQYIKLLEE
;
A
#
# COMPACT_ATOMS: atom_id res chain seq x y z
N MET A 1 -42.83 -2.11 -4.68
CA MET A 1 -42.50 -3.36 -3.96
C MET A 1 -42.78 -4.60 -4.82
N LYS A 2 -42.22 -4.65 -6.04
CA LYS A 2 -42.36 -5.74 -7.01
C LYS A 2 -41.00 -6.01 -7.68
N VAL A 3 -40.03 -6.55 -6.94
CA VAL A 3 -38.78 -7.12 -7.54
C VAL A 3 -38.17 -8.26 -6.69
N HIS A 4 -38.54 -8.43 -5.41
CA HIS A 4 -37.88 -9.39 -4.52
C HIS A 4 -38.22 -10.88 -4.73
N TYR A 5 -39.07 -11.23 -5.69
CA TYR A 5 -39.41 -12.64 -5.95
C TYR A 5 -38.52 -13.32 -7.02
N ILE A 6 -37.73 -12.55 -7.77
CA ILE A 6 -36.88 -13.09 -8.85
C ILE A 6 -35.59 -13.72 -8.28
N ASN A 7 -35.04 -13.18 -7.18
CA ASN A 7 -33.80 -13.70 -6.58
C ASN A 7 -33.96 -15.01 -5.80
N ILE A 8 -35.16 -15.33 -5.31
CA ILE A 8 -35.42 -16.61 -4.61
C ILE A 8 -35.57 -17.75 -5.63
N LEU A 9 -36.13 -17.46 -6.82
CA LEU A 9 -36.32 -18.46 -7.87
C LEU A 9 -35.01 -18.86 -8.56
N LEU A 10 -34.08 -17.91 -8.73
CA LEU A 10 -32.76 -18.16 -9.34
C LEU A 10 -31.85 -19.05 -8.49
N PHE A 11 -32.08 -19.13 -7.16
CA PHE A 11 -31.36 -20.06 -6.28
C PHE A 11 -31.97 -21.48 -6.25
N ALA A 12 -33.23 -21.63 -6.66
CA ALA A 12 -33.87 -22.95 -6.77
C ALA A 12 -33.39 -23.72 -8.01
N LEU A 13 -33.06 -23.02 -9.09
CA LEU A 13 -32.59 -23.62 -10.35
C LEU A 13 -31.28 -24.44 -10.21
N PRO A 14 -30.19 -23.93 -9.58
CA PRO A 14 -28.95 -24.70 -9.44
C PRO A 14 -29.06 -25.86 -8.44
N LEU A 15 -29.95 -25.79 -7.46
CA LEU A 15 -30.17 -26.89 -6.49
C LEU A 15 -30.88 -28.10 -7.11
N ASN A 16 -31.75 -27.90 -8.10
CA ASN A 16 -32.39 -29.01 -8.81
C ASN A 16 -31.47 -29.69 -9.83
N ILE A 17 -30.42 -29.03 -10.31
CA ILE A 17 -29.44 -29.64 -11.23
C ILE A 17 -28.52 -30.62 -10.49
N LEU A 18 -28.29 -30.43 -9.18
CA LEU A 18 -27.48 -31.36 -8.38
C LEU A 18 -28.21 -32.68 -8.04
N VAL A 19 -29.54 -32.71 -8.16
CA VAL A 19 -30.38 -33.86 -7.75
C VAL A 19 -30.71 -34.80 -8.92
N TYR A 20 -30.55 -34.36 -10.18
CA TYR A 20 -30.86 -35.19 -11.35
C TYR A 20 -29.62 -35.52 -12.19
N THR A 21 -28.77 -36.41 -11.68
CA THR A 21 -27.85 -37.19 -12.51
C THR A 21 -28.14 -38.68 -12.31
N GLN A 22 -29.13 -39.16 -13.04
CA GLN A 22 -29.38 -40.58 -13.23
C GLN A 22 -28.31 -41.13 -14.19
N ARG A 23 -27.24 -41.74 -13.66
CA ARG A 23 -26.32 -42.57 -14.45
C ARG A 23 -26.47 -44.04 -14.06
N ASN A 24 -27.23 -44.75 -14.90
CA ASN A 24 -27.19 -46.20 -15.02
C ASN A 24 -25.81 -46.63 -15.51
N HIS A 25 -25.02 -47.29 -14.67
CA HIS A 25 -23.94 -48.17 -15.14
C HIS A 25 -24.05 -49.52 -14.42
N LYS A 26 -24.43 -50.55 -15.19
CA LYS A 26 -24.23 -51.95 -14.83
C LYS A 26 -22.73 -52.19 -14.74
N ILE A 27 -22.21 -52.49 -13.56
CA ILE A 27 -20.85 -53.05 -13.40
C ILE A 27 -20.95 -54.26 -12.49
N THR A 28 -20.50 -55.37 -13.07
CA THR A 28 -20.40 -56.72 -12.54
C THR A 28 -19.60 -56.77 -11.24
N THR A 29 -20.12 -57.52 -10.26
CA THR A 29 -19.53 -57.78 -8.95
C THR A 29 -18.31 -58.72 -9.02
N PRO A 30 -17.15 -58.35 -8.46
CA PRO A 30 -16.20 -59.30 -7.91
C PRO A 30 -16.53 -59.50 -6.41
N ARG A 31 -16.86 -60.73 -6.04
CA ARG A 31 -17.05 -61.16 -4.66
C ARG A 31 -15.70 -61.12 -3.94
N THR A 32 -15.53 -60.22 -2.98
CA THR A 32 -14.49 -60.29 -1.94
C THR A 32 -15.10 -59.99 -0.58
N GLN A 33 -14.81 -60.85 0.39
CA GLN A 33 -15.33 -60.82 1.76
C GLN A 33 -14.95 -59.50 2.47
N LYS A 34 -15.95 -58.80 3.01
CA LYS A 34 -15.75 -57.70 3.96
C LYS A 34 -15.54 -58.26 5.36
N ILE A 35 -14.37 -57.99 5.94
CA ILE A 35 -14.14 -57.98 7.38
C ILE A 35 -14.59 -56.58 7.88
N PRO A 36 -15.59 -56.46 8.77
CA PRO A 36 -15.97 -55.17 9.33
C PRO A 36 -15.15 -54.89 10.60
N ILE A 37 -14.27 -53.89 10.55
CA ILE A 37 -13.62 -53.30 11.75
C ILE A 37 -14.14 -51.88 11.94
N THR A 38 -15.40 -51.77 12.35
CA THR A 38 -15.94 -50.55 12.95
C THR A 38 -16.86 -50.95 14.10
N ARG A 39 -16.28 -51.21 15.27
CA ARG A 39 -17.02 -51.31 16.53
C ARG A 39 -17.48 -49.90 16.91
N LEU A 40 -18.76 -49.62 16.71
CA LEU A 40 -19.42 -48.43 17.25
C LEU A 40 -19.60 -48.62 18.76
N LEU A 41 -19.25 -47.61 19.55
CA LEU A 41 -19.37 -47.57 21.02
C LEU A 41 -20.82 -47.74 21.55
N TRP A 42 -21.82 -47.87 20.69
CA TRP A 42 -23.25 -47.91 21.06
C TRP A 42 -23.77 -49.32 21.37
N GLU A 43 -23.00 -50.38 21.12
CA GLU A 43 -23.49 -51.77 21.28
C GLU A 43 -23.18 -52.42 22.64
N CYS A 44 -22.45 -51.75 23.53
CA CYS A 44 -21.97 -52.35 24.79
C CYS A 44 -22.81 -52.07 26.05
N GLU A 45 -23.97 -51.41 25.98
CA GLU A 45 -24.76 -51.09 27.19
C GLU A 45 -25.82 -52.14 27.58
N LEU A 46 -25.93 -53.27 26.86
CA LEU A 46 -26.96 -54.28 27.15
C LEU A 46 -26.57 -55.36 28.17
N TYR A 47 -25.32 -55.41 28.65
CA TYR A 47 -24.90 -56.33 29.71
C TYR A 47 -23.81 -55.70 30.60
N ALA A 48 -24.22 -54.90 31.58
CA ALA A 48 -23.36 -54.56 32.72
C ALA A 48 -23.78 -55.44 33.91
N PRO A 49 -23.00 -56.46 34.31
CA PRO A 49 -23.21 -57.10 35.60
C PRO A 49 -22.81 -56.11 36.70
N ALA A 50 -23.73 -55.89 37.64
CA ALA A 50 -23.44 -55.16 38.86
C ALA A 50 -22.39 -55.94 39.66
N ASN A 51 -21.30 -55.26 40.06
CA ASN A 51 -20.23 -55.71 40.98
C ASN A 51 -18.89 -56.17 40.33
N TYR A 52 -18.21 -55.26 39.63
CA TYR A 52 -16.79 -55.42 39.24
C TYR A 52 -15.79 -54.89 40.28
N ASP A 53 -16.26 -54.27 41.36
CA ASP A 53 -15.40 -53.60 42.35
C ASP A 53 -14.58 -54.56 43.23
N ASN A 54 -14.91 -55.87 43.20
CA ASN A 54 -14.31 -56.89 44.06
C ASN A 54 -13.48 -57.94 43.32
N ASP A 55 -13.31 -57.84 42.00
CA ASP A 55 -12.46 -58.75 41.22
C ASP A 55 -10.97 -58.37 41.39
N PRO A 56 -10.12 -59.27 41.92
CA PRO A 56 -8.69 -59.00 42.12
C PRO A 56 -7.96 -58.60 40.83
N GLN A 57 -8.32 -59.21 39.70
CA GLN A 57 -7.66 -58.93 38.41
C GLN A 57 -8.08 -57.57 37.86
N MET A 58 -9.34 -57.17 38.06
CA MET A 58 -9.83 -55.86 37.64
C MET A 58 -9.19 -54.73 38.47
N LYS A 59 -9.01 -54.94 39.78
CA LYS A 59 -8.29 -54.01 40.64
C LYS A 59 -6.84 -53.80 40.20
N GLU A 60 -6.12 -54.88 39.87
CA GLU A 60 -4.74 -54.80 39.40
C GLU A 60 -4.61 -54.03 38.08
N VAL A 61 -5.51 -54.27 37.11
CA VAL A 61 -5.55 -53.55 35.84
C VAL A 61 -5.87 -52.07 36.05
N MET A 62 -6.86 -51.76 36.90
CA MET A 62 -7.26 -50.39 37.24
C MET A 62 -6.12 -49.63 37.91
N GLU A 63 -5.39 -50.28 38.82
CA GLU A 63 -4.27 -49.69 39.55
C GLU A 63 -3.06 -49.45 38.64
N ASN A 64 -2.78 -50.38 37.72
CA ASN A 64 -1.74 -50.20 36.70
C ASN A 64 -2.09 -49.08 35.71
N PHE A 65 -3.36 -48.99 35.29
CA PHE A 65 -3.84 -47.89 34.45
C PHE A 65 -3.74 -46.56 35.19
N ASN A 66 -4.12 -46.50 36.48
CA ASN A 66 -3.96 -45.30 37.30
C ASN A 66 -2.50 -44.87 37.43
N LYS A 67 -1.57 -45.79 37.69
CA LYS A 67 -0.12 -45.49 37.74
C LYS A 67 0.39 -44.89 36.42
N GLN A 68 0.05 -45.52 35.28
CA GLN A 68 0.44 -45.02 33.96
C GLN A 68 -0.21 -43.67 33.62
N THR A 69 -1.45 -43.46 34.04
CA THR A 69 -2.17 -42.21 33.77
C THR A 69 -1.63 -41.08 34.64
N GLN A 70 -1.32 -41.36 35.91
CA GLN A 70 -0.68 -40.41 36.82
C GLN A 70 0.71 -39.98 36.30
N GLN A 71 1.51 -40.91 35.80
CA GLN A 71 2.81 -40.59 35.20
C GLN A 71 2.67 -39.70 33.96
N ARG A 72 1.69 -39.98 33.09
CA ARG A 72 1.40 -39.11 31.93
C ARG A 72 0.90 -37.73 32.31
N PHE A 73 0.14 -37.59 33.39
CA PHE A 73 -0.29 -36.28 33.89
C PHE A 73 0.90 -35.47 34.42
N HIS A 74 1.81 -36.10 35.17
CA HIS A 74 3.04 -35.43 35.60
C HIS A 74 3.92 -34.99 34.41
N GLU A 75 4.11 -35.87 33.41
CA GLU A 75 4.83 -35.51 32.18
C GLU A 75 4.14 -34.42 31.35
N TYR A 76 2.81 -34.39 31.33
CA TYR A 76 2.06 -33.33 30.66
C TYR A 76 2.23 -31.99 31.38
N ASP A 77 2.13 -31.98 32.71
CA ASP A 77 2.26 -30.77 33.54
C ASP A 77 3.68 -30.19 33.47
N ASP A 78 4.72 -31.02 33.48
CA ASP A 78 6.11 -30.57 33.34
C ASP A 78 6.41 -30.02 31.94
N ARG A 79 5.86 -30.64 30.88
CA ARG A 79 5.92 -30.06 29.53
C ARG A 79 5.16 -28.74 29.44
N MET A 80 4.02 -28.63 30.12
CA MET A 80 3.22 -27.39 30.17
C MET A 80 4.00 -26.27 30.87
N LYS A 81 4.65 -26.55 32.00
CA LYS A 81 5.49 -25.57 32.72
C LYS A 81 6.67 -25.10 31.89
N THR A 82 7.45 -26.02 31.33
CA THR A 82 8.64 -25.69 30.52
C THR A 82 8.27 -24.90 29.25
N THR A 83 7.14 -25.21 28.61
CA THR A 83 6.67 -24.45 27.44
C THR A 83 6.21 -23.05 27.84
N ARG A 84 5.55 -22.90 29.01
CA ARG A 84 5.14 -21.58 29.54
C ARG A 84 6.34 -20.71 29.93
N GLU A 85 7.39 -21.29 30.52
CA GLU A 85 8.64 -20.57 30.83
C GLU A 85 9.32 -20.05 29.56
N LYS A 86 9.46 -20.90 28.53
CA LYS A 86 10.02 -20.49 27.23
C LYS A 86 9.23 -19.37 26.56
N CYS A 87 7.90 -19.45 26.58
CA CYS A 87 7.05 -18.38 26.04
C CYS A 87 7.18 -17.07 26.83
N LYS A 88 7.33 -17.12 28.17
CA LYS A 88 7.57 -15.93 28.99
C LYS A 88 8.93 -15.29 28.69
N GLU A 89 10.00 -16.08 28.64
CA GLU A 89 11.34 -15.58 28.29
C GLU A 89 11.36 -14.96 26.89
N GLN A 90 10.68 -15.56 25.92
CA GLN A 90 10.58 -15.04 24.57
C GLN A 90 9.80 -13.72 24.52
N CYS A 91 8.69 -13.62 25.27
CA CYS A 91 7.91 -12.40 25.38
C CYS A 91 8.70 -11.27 26.06
N ASP A 92 9.40 -11.56 27.17
CA ASP A 92 10.23 -10.59 27.88
C ASP A 92 11.38 -10.09 27.00
N LYS A 93 11.98 -10.97 26.19
CA LYS A 93 13.02 -10.61 25.21
C LYS A 93 12.48 -9.69 24.12
N GLU A 94 11.29 -9.95 23.59
CA GLU A 94 10.67 -9.07 22.59
C GLU A 94 10.24 -7.72 23.18
N ILE A 95 9.70 -7.71 24.40
CA ILE A 95 9.36 -6.48 25.13
C ILE A 95 10.62 -5.64 25.37
N GLN A 96 11.72 -6.24 25.83
CA GLN A 96 12.99 -5.51 25.98
C GLN A 96 13.51 -4.94 24.66
N LYS A 97 13.36 -5.68 23.55
CA LYS A 97 13.74 -5.20 22.22
C LYS A 97 12.87 -4.02 21.77
N ILE A 98 11.57 -4.04 22.06
CA ILE A 98 10.63 -2.94 21.77
C ILE A 98 11.00 -1.71 22.62
N ILE A 99 11.25 -1.88 23.92
CA ILE A 99 11.64 -0.79 24.81
C ILE A 99 12.97 -0.16 24.39
N LEU A 100 13.97 -0.97 24.01
CA LEU A 100 15.26 -0.46 23.50
C LEU A 100 15.08 0.30 22.18
N LYS A 101 14.22 -0.21 21.28
CA LYS A 101 13.92 0.46 20.01
C LYS A 101 13.22 1.80 20.24
N ASP A 102 12.24 1.85 21.14
CA ASP A 102 11.49 3.06 21.48
C ASP A 102 12.38 4.12 22.17
N LYS A 103 13.35 3.68 22.99
CA LYS A 103 14.37 4.58 23.56
C LYS A 103 15.30 5.18 22.50
N LEU A 104 15.80 4.37 21.56
CA LEU A 104 16.64 4.87 20.47
C LEU A 104 15.87 5.81 19.53
N GLU A 105 14.60 5.50 19.22
CA GLU A 105 13.75 6.37 18.42
C GLU A 105 13.49 7.71 19.12
N LYS A 106 13.24 7.71 20.44
CA LYS A 106 13.11 8.95 21.22
C LYS A 106 14.40 9.77 21.26
N GLU A 107 15.55 9.15 21.51
CA GLU A 107 16.85 9.84 21.52
C GLU A 107 17.21 10.41 20.14
N LEU A 108 16.90 9.70 19.06
CA LEU A 108 17.08 10.21 17.70
C LEU A 108 16.15 11.39 17.43
N MET A 109 14.89 11.30 17.83
CA MET A 109 13.91 12.37 17.62
C MET A 109 14.30 13.64 18.38
N ASP A 110 14.75 13.54 19.63
CA ASP A 110 15.23 14.70 20.40
C ASP A 110 16.48 15.34 19.77
N LYS A 111 17.39 14.52 19.21
CA LYS A 111 18.55 15.02 18.44
C LYS A 111 18.13 15.71 17.14
N PHE A 112 17.15 15.17 16.42
CA PHE A 112 16.62 15.80 15.22
C PHE A 112 15.93 17.13 15.53
N VAL A 113 15.14 17.20 16.61
CA VAL A 113 14.48 18.45 17.03
C VAL A 113 15.47 19.52 17.47
N THR A 114 16.59 19.15 18.11
CA THR A 114 17.66 20.10 18.46
C THR A 114 18.49 20.54 17.24
N LEU A 115 18.64 19.71 16.22
CA LEU A 115 19.27 20.08 14.94
C LEU A 115 18.38 20.98 14.07
N ASP A 116 17.06 20.86 14.16
CA ASP A 116 16.10 21.71 13.43
C ASP A 116 16.02 23.14 13.99
N THR A 117 16.35 23.37 15.26
CA THR A 117 16.35 24.72 15.86
C THR A 117 17.54 25.59 15.47
N ASP A 118 18.61 25.03 14.89
CA ASP A 118 19.81 25.77 14.47
C ASP A 118 19.80 26.19 12.99
N ILE A 119 18.77 25.83 12.22
CA ILE A 119 18.63 26.23 10.82
C ILE A 119 17.52 27.28 10.72
N GLN A 120 17.92 28.53 10.54
CA GLN A 120 17.01 29.67 10.37
C GLN A 120 15.98 29.41 9.26
N SER A 121 14.70 29.54 9.65
CA SER A 121 13.45 29.16 8.99
C SER A 121 13.05 30.00 7.75
N ASP A 122 13.98 30.64 7.04
CA ASP A 122 13.60 31.72 6.09
C ASP A 122 13.94 31.46 4.62
N ALA A 123 14.35 30.25 4.23
CA ALA A 123 14.42 29.92 2.81
C ALA A 123 14.18 28.42 2.54
N ILE A 124 13.26 28.17 1.60
CA ILE A 124 12.92 26.90 0.92
C ILE A 124 11.63 26.22 1.43
N PRO A 125 10.50 26.32 0.69
CA PRO A 125 9.36 25.43 0.88
C PRO A 125 9.59 24.14 0.08
N THR A 126 10.23 23.16 0.70
CA THR A 126 10.32 21.79 0.17
C THR A 126 9.35 20.90 0.92
N CYS A 127 8.21 20.63 0.29
CA CYS A 127 7.27 19.58 0.68
C CYS A 127 7.98 18.22 0.59
N VAL A 128 8.56 17.76 1.69
CA VAL A 128 9.00 16.39 1.85
C VAL A 128 7.78 15.55 2.21
N CYS A 129 7.26 14.83 1.23
CA CYS A 129 6.31 13.74 1.47
C CYS A 129 7.05 12.56 2.09
N GLU A 130 7.29 12.60 3.41
CA GLU A 130 7.79 11.44 4.14
C GLU A 130 6.75 10.94 5.15
N LYS A 131 5.85 10.13 4.60
CA LYS A 131 5.22 8.97 5.22
C LYS A 131 4.55 8.23 4.08
N SER A 132 5.13 7.09 3.72
CA SER A 132 4.70 6.27 2.57
C SER A 132 3.19 6.02 2.66
N ILE A 133 2.53 6.04 1.50
CA ILE A 133 1.12 5.68 1.38
C ILE A 133 0.89 4.27 1.97
N ALA A 134 1.90 3.40 1.97
CA ALA A 134 1.85 2.12 2.65
C ALA A 134 1.71 2.26 4.17
N ASP A 135 2.47 3.11 4.87
CA ASP A 135 2.35 3.30 6.33
C ASP A 135 1.03 3.97 6.73
N LYS A 136 0.45 4.84 5.87
CA LYS A 136 -0.87 5.45 6.10
C LYS A 136 -2.03 4.50 5.79
N VAL A 137 -1.91 3.67 4.74
CA VAL A 137 -2.91 2.64 4.40
C VAL A 137 -2.86 1.49 5.40
N GLU A 138 -1.68 1.12 5.89
CA GLU A 138 -1.48 0.10 6.92
C GLU A 138 -2.02 0.57 8.28
N LYS A 139 -1.78 1.83 8.68
CA LYS A 139 -2.45 2.44 9.85
C LYS A 139 -3.96 2.61 9.68
N GLY A 140 -4.43 2.85 8.46
CA GLY A 140 -5.87 2.88 8.14
C GLY A 140 -6.53 1.51 8.25
N CYS A 141 -5.85 0.46 7.78
CA CYS A 141 -6.32 -0.93 7.84
C CYS A 141 -6.22 -1.52 9.25
N LEU A 142 -5.17 -1.18 10.02
CA LEU A 142 -5.03 -1.54 11.44
C LEU A 142 -6.08 -0.85 12.31
N ARG A 143 -6.46 0.40 11.99
CA ARG A 143 -7.60 1.06 12.64
C ARG A 143 -8.93 0.34 12.38
N CYS A 144 -9.11 -0.28 11.21
CA CYS A 144 -10.31 -1.09 10.94
C CYS A 144 -10.35 -2.43 11.68
N GLY A 145 -9.21 -2.99 12.09
CA GLY A 145 -9.15 -4.16 12.98
C GLY A 145 -9.18 -3.83 14.48
N GLY A 146 -8.67 -2.65 14.87
CA GLY A 146 -8.49 -2.24 16.27
C GLY A 146 -9.71 -1.62 16.96
N VAL A 147 -10.77 -1.25 16.23
CA VAL A 147 -12.00 -0.66 16.81
C VAL A 147 -12.85 -1.71 17.57
N LEU A 148 -12.45 -2.98 17.57
CA LEU A 148 -13.03 -4.02 18.44
C LEU A 148 -12.29 -4.22 19.77
N GLY A 149 -11.25 -3.44 20.11
CA GLY A 149 -10.37 -3.77 21.24
C GLY A 149 -9.81 -2.66 22.13
N GLY A 150 -10.16 -1.38 21.97
CA GLY A 150 -9.61 -0.33 22.85
C GLY A 150 -10.46 0.92 22.89
N GLY A 151 -11.02 1.23 24.07
CA GLY A 151 -11.97 2.30 24.30
C GLY A 151 -11.36 3.70 24.17
N GLY A 152 -12.16 4.62 23.60
CA GLY A 152 -11.90 6.05 23.59
C GLY A 152 -12.70 6.80 22.52
N VAL A 153 -13.85 7.36 22.94
CA VAL A 153 -14.71 8.39 22.28
C VAL A 153 -15.59 7.93 21.09
N PRO A 154 -16.78 8.53 20.87
CA PRO A 154 -18.05 7.91 21.23
C PRO A 154 -19.00 7.74 20.02
N SER A 155 -19.93 6.80 20.14
CA SER A 155 -21.16 6.75 19.33
C SER A 155 -20.98 6.76 17.80
N VAL A 156 -20.45 5.67 17.25
CA VAL A 156 -21.02 5.07 16.02
C VAL A 156 -21.38 3.61 16.30
N GLY A 157 -21.86 3.35 17.52
CA GLY A 157 -22.73 2.22 17.77
C GLY A 157 -24.10 2.57 17.17
N LEU A 158 -24.70 1.63 16.44
CA LEU A 158 -26.10 1.66 16.02
C LEU A 158 -26.49 2.30 14.67
N LEU A 159 -25.59 2.41 13.70
CA LEU A 159 -26.01 2.53 12.29
C LEU A 159 -25.27 1.53 11.41
N GLY A 160 -25.95 0.43 11.11
CA GLY A 160 -25.55 -0.46 10.03
C GLY A 160 -25.50 0.29 8.69
N GLY A 161 -24.47 0.00 7.89
CA GLY A 161 -24.52 0.13 6.45
C GLY A 161 -24.16 1.47 5.78
N LEU A 162 -24.00 2.59 6.50
CA LEU A 162 -23.79 3.90 5.83
C LEU A 162 -22.41 4.55 6.06
N GLY A 163 -21.63 4.10 7.05
CA GLY A 163 -20.27 4.63 7.30
C GLY A 163 -19.18 4.09 6.36
N THR A 164 -19.45 3.00 5.63
CA THR A 164 -18.44 2.27 4.83
C THR A 164 -18.37 2.70 3.36
N TYR A 165 -18.98 3.84 2.97
CA TYR A 165 -18.91 4.34 1.59
C TYR A 165 -18.29 5.73 1.45
N ALA A 166 -18.14 6.50 2.55
CA ALA A 166 -17.58 7.85 2.50
C ALA A 166 -16.05 7.90 2.22
N TRP A 167 -15.34 6.80 2.49
CA TRP A 167 -13.89 6.71 2.27
C TRP A 167 -13.47 6.55 0.80
N LYS A 168 -14.30 5.96 -0.07
CA LYS A 168 -14.00 5.75 -1.50
C LYS A 168 -13.91 7.08 -2.25
N PRO A 169 -14.87 8.02 -2.14
CA PRO A 169 -14.73 9.31 -2.79
C PRO A 169 -13.54 10.11 -2.22
N ALA A 170 -13.31 10.07 -0.89
CA ALA A 170 -12.19 10.78 -0.28
C ALA A 170 -10.81 10.26 -0.76
N THR A 171 -10.66 8.94 -0.91
CA THR A 171 -9.42 8.32 -1.41
C THR A 171 -9.21 8.57 -2.90
N ILE A 172 -10.29 8.59 -3.70
CA ILE A 172 -10.23 8.96 -5.12
C ILE A 172 -9.82 10.42 -5.29
N GLU A 173 -10.36 11.34 -4.50
CA GLU A 173 -9.97 12.76 -4.54
C GLU A 173 -8.50 12.95 -4.16
N ALA A 174 -8.02 12.26 -3.11
CA ALA A 174 -6.60 12.28 -2.74
C ALA A 174 -5.70 11.70 -3.85
N ALA A 175 -6.14 10.63 -4.51
CA ALA A 175 -5.43 10.03 -5.65
C ALA A 175 -5.34 10.99 -6.84
N LYS A 176 -6.42 11.71 -7.17
CA LYS A 176 -6.41 12.75 -8.21
C LYS A 176 -5.47 13.90 -7.86
N ALA A 177 -5.50 14.37 -6.62
CA ALA A 177 -4.60 15.44 -6.16
C ALA A 177 -3.13 15.03 -6.28
N ALA A 178 -2.79 13.79 -5.92
CA ALA A 178 -1.44 13.24 -6.10
C ALA A 178 -1.05 13.13 -7.58
N ALA A 179 -1.96 12.69 -8.46
CA ALA A 179 -1.71 12.62 -9.90
C ALA A 179 -1.45 14.00 -10.51
N ILE A 180 -2.20 15.02 -10.09
CA ILE A 180 -2.00 16.42 -10.55
C ILE A 180 -0.64 16.95 -10.08
N ALA A 181 -0.27 16.71 -8.81
CA ALA A 181 1.01 17.15 -8.27
C ALA A 181 2.20 16.50 -9.00
N GLU A 182 2.12 15.19 -9.26
CA GLU A 182 3.17 14.48 -10.01
C GLU A 182 3.19 14.88 -11.49
N GLY A 183 2.03 15.05 -12.12
CA GLY A 183 1.92 15.55 -13.50
C GLY A 183 2.57 16.92 -13.66
N ALA A 184 2.32 17.84 -12.72
CA ALA A 184 2.97 19.14 -12.68
C ALA A 184 4.49 19.04 -12.46
N ALA A 185 4.95 18.17 -11.56
CA ALA A 185 6.38 17.95 -11.33
C ALA A 185 7.10 17.43 -12.58
N LYS A 186 6.50 16.46 -13.29
CA LYS A 186 7.00 15.98 -14.58
C LYS A 186 7.01 17.08 -15.64
N GLY A 187 5.96 17.91 -15.68
CA GLY A 187 5.87 19.08 -16.54
C GLY A 187 7.02 20.05 -16.30
N ILE A 188 7.26 20.45 -15.06
CA ILE A 188 8.37 21.37 -14.69
C ILE A 188 9.72 20.78 -15.10
N ALA A 189 9.96 19.50 -14.85
CA ALA A 189 11.21 18.84 -15.23
C ALA A 189 11.43 18.86 -16.75
N ALA A 190 10.39 18.53 -17.54
CA ALA A 190 10.45 18.58 -19.00
C ALA A 190 10.60 20.00 -19.53
N GLY A 191 9.90 20.97 -18.95
CA GLY A 191 10.02 22.38 -19.29
C GLY A 191 11.43 22.92 -19.04
N ASN A 192 12.02 22.60 -17.88
CA ASN A 192 13.40 22.99 -17.58
C ASN A 192 14.41 22.38 -18.57
N ALA A 193 14.25 21.11 -18.93
CA ALA A 193 15.08 20.46 -19.93
C ALA A 193 14.94 21.13 -21.31
N ALA A 194 13.72 21.45 -21.74
CA ALA A 194 13.47 22.17 -22.99
C ALA A 194 14.07 23.58 -22.97
N GLY A 195 13.87 24.33 -21.88
CA GLY A 195 14.48 25.66 -21.70
C GLY A 195 16.01 25.61 -21.74
N MET A 196 16.62 24.58 -21.13
CA MET A 196 18.07 24.39 -21.16
C MET A 196 18.60 24.06 -22.55
N ASN A 197 17.87 23.25 -23.34
CA ASN A 197 18.24 22.97 -24.73
C ASN A 197 18.27 24.26 -25.58
N ILE A 198 17.30 25.14 -25.37
CA ILE A 198 17.28 26.47 -26.01
C ILE A 198 18.51 27.27 -25.58
N VAL A 199 18.77 27.39 -24.28
CA VAL A 199 19.96 28.10 -23.77
C VAL A 199 21.23 27.56 -24.40
N ASN A 200 21.44 26.24 -24.43
CA ASN A 200 22.63 25.62 -24.99
C ASN A 200 22.82 25.98 -26.48
N SER A 201 21.74 25.91 -27.29
CA SER A 201 21.79 26.31 -28.69
C SER A 201 22.17 27.79 -28.85
N TYR A 202 21.66 28.66 -27.98
CA TYR A 202 22.01 30.09 -28.02
C TYR A 202 23.44 30.37 -27.53
N LEU A 203 23.97 29.61 -26.58
CA LEU A 203 25.37 29.72 -26.13
C LEU A 203 26.35 29.25 -27.21
N GLU A 204 25.99 28.22 -27.97
CA GLU A 204 26.73 27.80 -29.16
C GLU A 204 26.75 28.90 -30.23
N ASN A 205 25.58 29.48 -30.54
CA ASN A 205 25.46 30.57 -31.51
C ASN A 205 26.18 31.85 -31.06
N MET A 206 26.23 32.13 -29.76
CA MET A 206 27.00 33.25 -29.20
C MET A 206 28.52 33.01 -29.32
N GLY A 207 28.97 31.78 -29.60
CA GLY A 207 30.38 31.43 -29.64
C GLY A 207 31.02 31.32 -28.26
N VAL A 208 30.23 31.32 -27.17
CA VAL A 208 30.74 31.13 -25.79
C VAL A 208 31.37 29.76 -25.62
N THR A 209 30.86 28.74 -26.31
CA THR A 209 31.45 27.40 -26.34
C THR A 209 32.86 27.39 -26.93
N ALA A 210 33.15 28.27 -27.91
CA ALA A 210 34.44 28.39 -28.57
C ALA A 210 35.40 29.35 -27.85
N LEU A 211 34.84 30.36 -27.16
CA LEU A 211 35.59 31.39 -26.44
C LEU A 211 35.92 30.97 -25.02
N ILE A 212 34.95 30.43 -24.27
CA ILE A 212 35.04 30.11 -22.84
C ILE A 212 34.40 28.73 -22.56
N PRO A 213 35.04 27.63 -23.00
CA PRO A 213 34.44 26.29 -22.97
C PRO A 213 34.10 25.81 -21.55
N ASP A 214 34.95 26.09 -20.55
CA ASP A 214 34.74 25.65 -19.17
C ASP A 214 33.53 26.33 -18.53
N LEU A 215 33.33 27.62 -18.79
CA LEU A 215 32.19 28.38 -18.30
C LEU A 215 30.89 27.91 -18.98
N SER A 216 30.94 27.67 -20.29
CA SER A 216 29.81 27.10 -21.03
C SER A 216 29.38 25.76 -20.44
N LYS A 217 30.34 24.88 -20.11
CA LYS A 217 30.04 23.58 -19.50
C LYS A 217 29.37 23.72 -18.13
N LYS A 218 29.83 24.67 -17.31
CA LYS A 218 29.20 25.00 -16.02
C LYS A 218 27.76 25.47 -16.20
N MET A 219 27.51 26.36 -17.16
CA MET A 219 26.18 26.89 -17.48
C MET A 219 25.22 25.79 -17.91
N SER A 220 25.66 24.89 -18.79
CA SER A 220 24.85 23.75 -19.24
C SER A 220 24.54 22.73 -18.14
N SER A 221 25.30 22.73 -17.04
CA SER A 221 25.16 21.76 -15.93
C SER A 221 24.22 22.19 -14.80
N ILE A 222 23.75 23.44 -14.79
CA ILE A 222 23.01 24.02 -13.66
C ILE A 222 21.58 23.51 -13.50
N GLY A 223 21.03 22.85 -14.52
CA GLY A 223 19.68 22.27 -14.50
C GLY A 223 18.54 23.29 -14.61
N TYR A 224 18.75 24.56 -14.22
CA TYR A 224 17.76 25.64 -14.30
C TYR A 224 18.16 26.73 -15.31
N TYR A 225 17.42 26.81 -16.42
CA TYR A 225 17.70 27.79 -17.49
C TYR A 225 17.65 29.25 -17.01
N ALA A 226 16.86 29.55 -15.97
CA ALA A 226 16.70 30.90 -15.44
C ALA A 226 17.94 31.42 -14.69
N GLU A 227 18.80 30.52 -14.19
CA GLU A 227 20.02 30.87 -13.44
C GLU A 227 21.18 31.26 -14.36
N VAL A 228 21.05 31.01 -15.67
CA VAL A 228 22.06 31.32 -16.69
C VAL A 228 22.40 32.82 -16.71
N LYS A 229 21.45 33.69 -16.37
CA LYS A 229 21.69 35.14 -16.23
C LYS A 229 22.77 35.50 -15.21
N ASN A 230 22.99 34.64 -14.20
CA ASN A 230 23.97 34.87 -13.16
C ASN A 230 25.41 34.70 -13.67
N PHE A 231 25.60 34.15 -14.87
CA PHE A 231 26.91 33.97 -15.51
C PHE A 231 27.35 35.19 -16.32
N ALA A 232 26.48 36.18 -16.53
CA ALA A 232 26.82 37.37 -17.30
C ALA A 232 28.12 38.05 -16.80
N PRO A 233 28.36 38.25 -15.48
CA PRO A 233 29.60 38.85 -15.00
C PRO A 233 30.84 38.02 -15.34
N ALA A 234 30.76 36.69 -15.15
CA ALA A 234 31.86 35.78 -15.45
C ALA A 234 32.20 35.74 -16.95
N ILE A 235 31.17 35.80 -17.82
CA ILE A 235 31.36 35.89 -19.28
C ILE A 235 32.09 37.18 -19.64
N ILE A 236 31.70 38.31 -19.03
CA ILE A 236 32.33 39.61 -19.29
C ILE A 236 33.80 39.62 -18.86
N GLU A 237 34.12 39.05 -17.70
CA GLU A 237 35.48 39.00 -17.17
C GLU A 237 36.40 38.19 -18.08
N GLU A 238 35.99 36.98 -18.44
CA GLU A 238 36.73 36.09 -19.35
C GLU A 238 36.85 36.71 -20.75
N TYR A 239 35.79 37.33 -21.26
CA TYR A 239 35.82 38.09 -22.52
C TYR A 239 36.89 39.20 -22.48
N LYS A 240 36.95 39.99 -21.40
CA LYS A 240 37.96 41.06 -21.27
C LYS A 240 39.38 40.49 -21.28
N GLN A 241 39.63 39.39 -20.58
CA GLN A 241 40.94 38.74 -20.57
C GLN A 241 41.37 38.24 -21.95
N ILE A 242 40.47 37.56 -22.66
CA ILE A 242 40.76 36.89 -23.92
C ILE A 242 40.83 37.88 -25.10
N CYS A 243 39.90 38.84 -25.16
CA CYS A 243 39.68 39.68 -26.33
C CYS A 243 40.36 41.06 -26.25
N VAL A 244 40.68 41.55 -25.05
CA VAL A 244 41.36 42.85 -24.87
C VAL A 244 42.86 42.67 -24.60
N GLY A 245 43.30 41.50 -24.12
CA GLY A 245 44.64 41.30 -23.56
C GLY A 245 45.75 40.82 -24.52
N THR A 246 45.49 39.93 -25.48
CA THR A 246 46.54 39.37 -26.36
C THR A 246 45.94 38.92 -27.70
N GLY A 247 46.41 39.46 -28.83
CA GLY A 247 45.78 39.32 -30.17
C GLY A 247 45.77 37.93 -30.82
N THR A 248 45.61 36.83 -30.08
CA THR A 248 45.65 35.45 -30.58
C THR A 248 44.28 34.84 -30.92
N ASN A 249 43.18 35.42 -30.42
CA ASN A 249 41.81 34.89 -30.59
C ASN A 249 40.86 35.81 -31.36
N VAL A 250 41.40 36.67 -32.23
CA VAL A 250 40.66 37.77 -32.89
C VAL A 250 39.38 37.29 -33.57
N ALA A 251 39.41 36.17 -34.31
CA ALA A 251 38.23 35.63 -34.99
C ALA A 251 37.12 35.18 -34.02
N LYS A 252 37.48 34.57 -32.88
CA LYS A 252 36.52 34.14 -31.87
C LYS A 252 35.88 35.33 -31.15
N CYS A 253 36.68 36.35 -30.88
CA CYS A 253 36.22 37.61 -30.30
C CYS A 253 35.27 38.35 -31.24
N ILE A 254 35.57 38.41 -32.54
CA ILE A 254 34.66 39.00 -33.55
C ILE A 254 33.33 38.25 -33.57
N ASN A 255 33.34 36.91 -33.57
CA ASN A 255 32.11 36.12 -33.58
C ASN A 255 31.24 36.39 -32.35
N PHE A 256 31.86 36.43 -31.17
CA PHE A 256 31.18 36.79 -29.93
C PHE A 256 30.62 38.22 -29.99
N GLU A 257 31.46 39.21 -30.31
CA GLU A 257 31.10 40.63 -30.40
C GLU A 257 29.94 40.87 -31.38
N ASN A 258 29.95 40.21 -32.54
CA ASN A 258 28.87 40.29 -33.52
C ASN A 258 27.58 39.64 -33.00
N SER A 259 27.66 38.48 -32.35
CA SER A 259 26.49 37.75 -31.84
C SER A 259 25.74 38.50 -30.76
N VAL A 260 26.45 39.19 -29.86
CA VAL A 260 25.86 40.04 -28.81
C VAL A 260 25.67 41.49 -29.25
N SER A 261 25.93 41.81 -30.52
CA SER A 261 25.79 43.17 -31.08
C SER A 261 26.62 44.23 -30.34
N ILE A 262 27.85 43.90 -29.92
CA ILE A 262 28.83 44.86 -29.40
C ILE A 262 29.39 45.71 -30.54
N HIS A 263 29.59 45.09 -31.70
CA HIS A 263 30.24 45.68 -32.86
C HIS A 263 29.55 45.26 -34.16
N ILE A 264 29.67 46.10 -35.21
CA ILE A 264 29.43 45.70 -36.61
C ILE A 264 30.66 46.01 -37.46
N ILE A 265 30.91 45.19 -38.48
CA ILE A 265 31.97 45.44 -39.48
C ILE A 265 31.34 46.27 -40.60
N GLN A 266 31.84 47.49 -40.81
CA GLN A 266 31.47 48.33 -41.95
C GLN A 266 32.75 48.75 -42.66
N ASP A 267 32.87 48.44 -43.94
CA ASP A 267 34.04 48.77 -44.78
C ASP A 267 35.39 48.34 -44.14
N ASP A 268 35.43 47.13 -43.57
CA ASP A 268 36.60 46.56 -42.86
C ASP A 268 37.03 47.30 -41.57
N VAL A 269 36.20 48.24 -41.11
CA VAL A 269 36.36 48.97 -39.85
C VAL A 269 35.41 48.41 -38.80
N ARG A 270 35.91 48.18 -37.58
CA ARG A 270 35.06 47.83 -36.44
C ARG A 270 34.50 49.07 -35.77
N ILE A 271 33.18 49.17 -35.77
CA ILE A 271 32.46 50.20 -35.03
C ILE A 271 31.86 49.56 -33.79
N PHE A 272 32.19 50.09 -32.61
CA PHE A 272 31.68 49.65 -31.32
C PHE A 272 30.51 50.53 -30.91
N PHE A 273 29.32 49.94 -30.68
CA PHE A 273 28.10 50.69 -30.35
C PHE A 273 27.73 50.60 -28.87
N GLN A 274 28.20 49.57 -28.17
CA GLN A 274 27.92 49.37 -26.74
C GLN A 274 29.03 48.57 -26.06
N SER A 275 29.12 48.72 -24.73
CA SER A 275 30.05 47.94 -23.92
C SER A 275 29.54 46.51 -23.71
N ALA A 276 30.47 45.57 -23.51
CA ALA A 276 30.15 44.20 -23.13
C ALA A 276 29.33 44.11 -21.83
N GLU A 277 29.50 45.08 -20.92
CA GLU A 277 28.77 45.19 -19.66
C GLU A 277 27.26 45.39 -19.84
N LYS A 278 26.84 45.95 -20.98
CA LYS A 278 25.43 46.11 -21.33
C LYS A 278 24.96 45.02 -22.28
N ALA A 279 25.74 44.73 -23.31
CA ALA A 279 25.38 43.79 -24.38
C ALA A 279 25.15 42.35 -23.87
N VAL A 280 26.05 41.86 -23.00
CA VAL A 280 26.02 40.47 -22.53
C VAL A 280 24.79 40.20 -21.63
N PRO A 281 24.50 41.02 -20.60
CA PRO A 281 23.28 40.84 -19.82
C PRO A 281 22.00 40.96 -20.66
N ASP A 282 21.92 41.93 -21.58
CA ASP A 282 20.74 42.13 -22.42
C ASP A 282 20.46 40.92 -23.32
N TYR A 283 21.51 40.37 -23.95
CA TYR A 283 21.38 39.16 -24.76
C TYR A 283 20.96 37.97 -23.90
N ILE A 284 21.63 37.71 -22.77
CA ILE A 284 21.30 36.55 -21.91
C ILE A 284 19.87 36.67 -21.37
N ASN A 285 19.42 37.86 -20.98
CA ASN A 285 18.04 38.08 -20.57
C ASN A 285 17.04 37.80 -21.70
N SER A 286 17.38 38.16 -22.94
CA SER A 286 16.55 37.83 -24.10
C SER A 286 16.44 36.32 -24.33
N VAL A 287 17.56 35.59 -24.16
CA VAL A 287 17.63 34.13 -24.28
C VAL A 287 16.82 33.47 -23.18
N VAL A 288 16.98 33.91 -21.92
CA VAL A 288 16.20 33.39 -20.78
C VAL A 288 14.70 33.63 -21.00
N ARG A 289 14.31 34.77 -21.58
CA ARG A 289 12.91 35.05 -21.93
C ARG A 289 12.39 34.11 -23.01
N MET A 290 13.17 33.83 -24.05
CA MET A 290 12.80 32.85 -25.08
C MET A 290 12.71 31.44 -24.51
N ALA A 291 13.74 31.02 -23.77
CA ALA A 291 13.80 29.73 -23.09
C ALA A 291 12.58 29.52 -22.17
N LYS A 292 12.14 30.56 -21.46
CA LYS A 292 10.90 30.53 -20.66
C LYS A 292 9.66 30.18 -21.51
N GLY A 293 9.50 30.80 -22.67
CA GLY A 293 8.36 30.49 -23.55
C GLY A 293 8.31 29.02 -23.99
N TYR A 294 9.47 28.45 -24.35
CA TYR A 294 9.58 27.03 -24.69
C TYR A 294 9.40 26.11 -23.48
N ALA A 295 9.96 26.49 -22.32
CA ALA A 295 9.83 25.75 -21.09
C ALA A 295 8.36 25.68 -20.63
N ASP A 296 7.65 26.80 -20.65
CA ASP A 296 6.24 26.89 -20.28
C ASP A 296 5.36 26.06 -21.24
N ALA A 297 5.66 26.11 -22.55
CA ALA A 297 4.94 25.33 -23.56
C ALA A 297 5.14 23.82 -23.38
N GLU A 298 6.38 23.36 -23.20
CA GLU A 298 6.65 21.92 -23.00
C GLU A 298 6.15 21.44 -21.63
N ALA A 299 6.26 22.26 -20.58
CA ALA A 299 5.71 21.94 -19.26
C ALA A 299 4.18 21.77 -19.33
N ALA A 300 3.48 22.67 -20.03
CA ALA A 300 2.03 22.55 -20.21
C ALA A 300 1.67 21.28 -21.01
N LYS A 301 2.37 21.02 -22.10
CA LYS A 301 2.16 19.82 -22.94
C LYS A 301 2.35 18.53 -22.16
N VAL A 302 3.44 18.39 -21.42
CA VAL A 302 3.74 17.19 -20.62
C VAL A 302 2.76 17.05 -19.45
N THR A 303 2.42 18.15 -18.78
CA THR A 303 1.41 18.13 -17.71
C THR A 303 0.05 17.65 -18.24
N LEU A 304 -0.37 18.15 -19.41
CA LEU A 304 -1.64 17.76 -20.04
C LEU A 304 -1.67 16.29 -20.48
N SER A 305 -0.54 15.72 -20.92
CA SER A 305 -0.47 14.31 -21.33
C SER A 305 -0.33 13.35 -20.16
N GLU A 306 0.48 13.68 -19.15
CA GLU A 306 0.81 12.78 -18.03
C GLU A 306 -0.26 12.76 -16.94
N THR A 307 -0.85 13.92 -16.61
CA THR A 307 -1.87 14.01 -15.55
C THR A 307 -3.04 13.05 -15.74
N PRO A 308 -3.68 12.93 -16.93
CA PRO A 308 -4.80 11.99 -17.10
C PRO A 308 -4.35 10.53 -16.99
N VAL A 309 -3.14 10.19 -17.45
CA VAL A 309 -2.58 8.84 -17.34
C VAL A 309 -2.34 8.46 -15.89
N LEU A 310 -1.72 9.37 -15.12
CA LEU A 310 -1.49 9.19 -13.68
C LEU A 310 -2.80 9.13 -12.91
N GLN A 311 -3.77 9.98 -13.26
CA GLN A 311 -5.08 9.99 -12.63
C GLN A 311 -5.78 8.65 -12.83
N ALA A 312 -5.85 8.14 -14.06
CA ALA A 312 -6.43 6.84 -14.36
C ALA A 312 -5.73 5.70 -13.60
N ARG A 313 -4.39 5.73 -13.54
CA ARG A 313 -3.59 4.73 -12.81
C ARG A 313 -3.90 4.75 -11.31
N TYR A 314 -3.96 5.92 -10.69
CA TYR A 314 -4.20 6.05 -9.25
C TYR A 314 -5.65 5.74 -8.89
N THR A 315 -6.63 6.15 -9.69
CA THR A 315 -8.02 5.75 -9.46
C THR A 315 -8.21 4.24 -9.63
N ALA A 316 -7.58 3.63 -10.63
CA ALA A 316 -7.64 2.18 -10.81
C ALA A 316 -7.03 1.42 -9.63
N ALA A 317 -5.92 1.90 -9.07
CA ALA A 317 -5.32 1.31 -7.87
C ALA A 317 -6.27 1.37 -6.66
N VAL A 318 -6.97 2.50 -6.47
CA VAL A 318 -7.99 2.65 -5.41
C VAL A 318 -9.16 1.69 -5.63
N GLU A 319 -9.67 1.57 -6.86
CA GLU A 319 -10.78 0.66 -7.18
C GLU A 319 -10.40 -0.81 -7.00
N THR A 320 -9.19 -1.20 -7.39
CA THR A 320 -8.67 -2.56 -7.22
C THR A 320 -8.59 -2.91 -5.74
N THR A 321 -8.12 -1.98 -4.91
CA THR A 321 -8.04 -2.17 -3.45
C THR A 321 -9.44 -2.22 -2.81
N TYR A 322 -10.35 -1.38 -3.27
CA TYR A 322 -11.73 -1.37 -2.78
C TYR A 322 -12.45 -2.69 -3.08
N THR A 323 -12.30 -3.20 -4.32
CA THR A 323 -12.91 -4.47 -4.73
C THR A 323 -12.34 -5.65 -3.93
N SER A 324 -11.03 -5.69 -3.67
CA SER A 324 -10.46 -6.73 -2.80
C SER A 324 -11.05 -6.68 -1.38
N CYS A 325 -11.17 -5.49 -0.78
CA CYS A 325 -11.79 -5.34 0.55
C CYS A 325 -13.26 -5.78 0.54
N GLN A 326 -14.02 -5.41 -0.50
CA GLN A 326 -15.42 -5.80 -0.63
C GLN A 326 -15.57 -7.33 -0.76
N THR A 327 -14.74 -7.98 -1.56
CA THR A 327 -14.77 -9.45 -1.69
C THR A 327 -14.47 -10.17 -0.37
N ALA A 328 -13.51 -9.67 0.41
CA ALA A 328 -13.21 -10.22 1.74
C ALA A 328 -14.38 -10.06 2.72
N ILE A 329 -15.06 -8.91 2.70
CA ILE A 329 -16.26 -8.65 3.51
C ILE A 329 -17.42 -9.58 3.08
N ILE A 330 -17.64 -9.76 1.77
CA ILE A 330 -18.69 -10.67 1.27
C ILE A 330 -18.39 -12.11 1.71
N ALA A 331 -17.14 -12.57 1.58
CA ALA A 331 -16.73 -13.90 1.99
C ALA A 331 -16.96 -14.16 3.49
N SER A 332 -16.65 -13.18 4.35
CA SER A 332 -16.89 -13.30 5.80
C SER A 332 -18.38 -13.34 6.15
N VAL A 333 -19.21 -12.53 5.48
CA VAL A 333 -20.68 -12.56 5.65
C VAL A 333 -21.26 -13.91 5.22
N VAL A 334 -20.82 -14.45 4.07
CA VAL A 334 -21.25 -15.78 3.60
C VAL A 334 -20.87 -16.87 4.60
N ALA A 335 -19.65 -16.83 5.15
CA ALA A 335 -19.23 -17.79 6.17
C ALA A 335 -20.12 -17.74 7.43
N ILE A 336 -20.44 -16.54 7.92
CA ILE A 336 -21.34 -16.36 9.08
C ILE A 336 -22.74 -16.94 8.78
N VAL A 337 -23.29 -16.66 7.60
CA VAL A 337 -24.61 -17.18 7.20
C VAL A 337 -24.63 -18.70 7.15
N VAL A 338 -23.57 -19.33 6.62
CA VAL A 338 -23.44 -20.80 6.58
C VAL A 338 -23.40 -21.40 7.99
N ILE A 339 -22.65 -20.80 8.92
CA ILE A 339 -22.59 -21.25 10.33
C ILE A 339 -23.98 -21.16 10.98
N VAL A 340 -24.69 -20.04 10.80
CA VAL A 340 -26.04 -19.85 11.34
C VAL A 340 -27.02 -20.87 10.76
N LEU A 341 -26.96 -21.16 9.46
CA LEU A 341 -27.80 -22.18 8.82
C LEU A 341 -27.56 -23.58 9.41
N ILE A 342 -26.29 -23.97 9.62
CA ILE A 342 -25.95 -25.25 10.25
C ILE A 342 -26.52 -25.32 11.67
N MET A 343 -26.37 -24.25 12.47
CA MET A 343 -26.95 -24.18 13.82
C MET A 343 -28.47 -24.33 13.81
N VAL A 344 -29.17 -23.69 12.87
CA VAL A 344 -30.63 -23.80 12.72
C VAL A 344 -31.06 -25.22 12.34
N ILE A 345 -30.31 -25.89 11.44
CA ILE A 345 -30.59 -27.29 11.05
C ILE A 345 -30.41 -28.22 12.25
N ILE A 346 -29.29 -28.13 12.96
CA ILE A 346 -29.03 -28.91 14.18
C ILE A 346 -30.14 -28.66 15.21
N TYR A 347 -30.49 -27.40 15.46
CA TYR A 347 -31.57 -27.03 16.36
C TYR A 347 -32.91 -27.66 15.96
N LYS A 348 -33.28 -27.62 14.67
CA LYS A 348 -34.53 -28.25 14.18
C LYS A 348 -34.52 -29.77 14.38
N ILE A 349 -33.40 -30.44 14.12
CA ILE A 349 -33.26 -31.90 14.34
C ILE A 349 -33.42 -32.23 15.83
N LEU A 350 -32.71 -31.52 16.71
CA LEU A 350 -32.80 -31.71 18.16
C LEU A 350 -34.21 -31.44 18.69
N ARG A 351 -34.86 -30.36 18.21
CA ARG A 351 -36.24 -30.02 18.58
C ARG A 351 -37.23 -31.10 18.12
N TYR A 352 -37.07 -31.61 16.90
CA TYR A 352 -37.90 -32.70 16.39
C TYR A 352 -37.75 -33.98 17.23
N ARG A 353 -36.50 -34.36 17.57
CA ARG A 353 -36.21 -35.51 18.44
C ARG A 353 -36.84 -35.34 19.84
N ARG A 354 -36.72 -34.16 20.46
CA ARG A 354 -37.35 -33.86 21.76
C ARG A 354 -38.87 -33.99 21.70
N LYS A 355 -39.54 -33.42 20.69
CA LYS A 355 -40.99 -33.57 20.50
C LYS A 355 -41.42 -35.02 20.33
N LYS A 356 -40.69 -35.82 19.54
CA LYS A 356 -41.00 -37.25 19.35
C LYS A 356 -40.87 -38.04 20.65
N LYS A 357 -39.84 -37.77 21.47
CA LYS A 357 -39.64 -38.38 22.79
C LYS A 357 -40.81 -38.06 23.74
N MET A 358 -41.26 -36.80 23.77
CA MET A 358 -42.40 -36.40 24.63
C MET A 358 -43.72 -37.05 24.20
N LYS A 359 -44.01 -37.16 22.90
CA LYS A 359 -45.19 -37.85 22.40
C LYS A 359 -45.21 -39.34 22.81
N LYS A 360 -44.07 -40.03 22.69
CA LYS A 360 -43.94 -41.42 23.14
C LYS A 360 -44.21 -41.56 24.64
N LYS A 361 -43.62 -40.68 25.48
CA LYS A 361 -43.87 -40.68 26.93
C LYS A 361 -45.36 -40.54 27.27
N LEU A 362 -46.07 -39.64 26.60
CA LEU A 362 -47.51 -39.43 26.79
C LEU A 362 -48.35 -40.67 26.44
N GLN A 363 -47.95 -41.44 25.42
CA GLN A 363 -48.62 -42.70 25.08
C GLN A 363 -48.39 -43.78 26.14
N TYR A 364 -47.17 -43.88 26.69
CA TYR A 364 -46.88 -44.84 27.76
C TYR A 364 -47.62 -44.52 29.07
N ILE A 365 -47.79 -43.24 29.42
CA ILE A 365 -48.56 -42.84 30.61
C ILE A 365 -50.03 -43.27 30.48
N LYS A 366 -50.64 -43.05 29.30
CA LYS A 366 -52.03 -43.46 29.06
C LYS A 366 -52.26 -44.97 29.17
N LEU A 367 -51.30 -45.78 28.73
CA LEU A 367 -51.38 -47.25 28.81
C LEU A 367 -51.22 -47.79 30.25
N LEU A 368 -50.77 -46.98 31.20
CA LEU A 368 -50.60 -47.37 32.60
C LEU A 368 -51.79 -46.95 33.48
N GLU A 369 -52.67 -46.07 32.99
CA GLU A 369 -53.88 -45.62 33.70
C GLU A 369 -55.14 -46.43 33.32
N GLU A 370 -55.11 -47.19 32.22
CA GLU A 370 -56.06 -48.27 31.91
C GLU A 370 -55.59 -49.58 32.56
#